data_AF-A0A7K0VUX3-F1
#
_entry.id   AF-A0A7K0VUX3-F1
#
_cell.length_a   1.000
_cell.length_b   1.000
_cell.length_c   1.000
_cell.angle_alpha   90.00
_cell.angle_beta   90.00
_cell.angle_gamma   90.00
#
_symmetry.space_group_name_H-M   'P 1'
#
loop_
_entity.id
_entity.type
_entity.pdbx_description
1 polymer ?
#
loop_
_entity_poly.entity_id
_entity_poly.type
_entity_poly.pdbx_seq_one_letter_code
_entity_poly.pdbx_strand_id
1 'polypeptide(L)'
;TGIDFGSLTSPNKPTPIAGDLNRIQVVDQRYGASGWSLTATMSNFVGASVSMNKSTVSLSPSCAAVGANSAPGLTAGGSSQSFASTVALCAKDTQTGTSGNTSGAYNVDASVVLTIPAFQRADVYSAIMTITLS
;
A
#
# COMPACT_ATOMS: atom_id res chain seq x y z
N THR A 1 -10.56 1.31 -8.91
CA THR A 1 -10.86 1.95 -7.62
C THR A 1 -9.65 2.79 -7.24
N GLY A 2 -9.85 3.98 -6.69
CA GLY A 2 -8.78 4.91 -6.30
C GLY A 2 -8.91 5.29 -4.84
N ILE A 3 -7.88 5.94 -4.29
CA ILE A 3 -7.96 6.62 -3.00
C ILE A 3 -8.27 8.07 -3.30
N ASP A 4 -9.42 8.56 -2.83
CA ASP A 4 -9.77 9.97 -2.89
C ASP A 4 -9.43 10.61 -1.53
N PHE A 5 -8.48 11.54 -1.53
CA PHE A 5 -8.11 12.31 -0.34
C PHE A 5 -9.01 13.53 -0.12
N GLY A 6 -10.03 13.73 -0.96
CA GLY A 6 -10.93 14.86 -0.93
C GLY A 6 -10.28 16.16 -1.43
N SER A 7 -10.92 17.28 -1.11
CA SER A 7 -10.46 18.61 -1.48
C SER A 7 -9.80 19.34 -0.31
N LEU A 8 -8.72 20.08 -0.59
CA LEU A 8 -8.12 21.02 0.36
C LEU A 8 -7.80 22.35 -0.32
N THR A 9 -7.75 23.41 0.48
CA THR A 9 -7.14 24.68 0.07
C THR A 9 -5.62 24.59 0.17
N SER A 10 -4.92 25.30 -0.74
CA SER A 10 -3.45 25.40 -0.72
C SER A 10 -2.95 25.78 0.67
N PRO A 11 -2.18 24.93 1.35
CA PRO A 11 -1.86 25.17 2.75
C PRO A 11 -0.61 26.06 2.88
N ASN A 12 -0.56 26.87 3.94
CA ASN A 12 0.61 27.68 4.29
C ASN A 12 1.66 26.90 5.12
N LYS A 13 1.37 25.65 5.48
CA LYS A 13 2.22 24.73 6.23
C LYS A 13 1.98 23.29 5.76
N PRO A 14 2.93 22.35 5.94
CA PRO A 14 2.68 20.96 5.60
C PRO A 14 1.41 20.44 6.27
N THR A 15 0.52 19.82 5.48
CA THR A 15 -0.80 19.39 5.96
C THR A 15 -1.02 17.92 5.60
N PRO A 16 -1.12 17.02 6.60
CA PRO A 16 -1.39 15.61 6.37
C PRO A 16 -2.88 15.37 6.09
N ILE A 17 -3.15 14.45 5.18
CA ILE A 17 -4.48 13.90 4.89
C ILE A 17 -4.39 12.39 4.95
N ALA A 18 -5.30 11.78 5.68
CA ALA A 18 -5.38 10.33 5.78
C ALA A 18 -6.44 9.77 4.82
N GLY A 19 -6.16 8.58 4.31
CA GLY A 19 -7.10 7.71 3.61
C GLY A 19 -6.67 6.25 3.80
N ASP A 20 -7.43 5.33 3.25
CA ASP A 20 -7.10 3.90 3.30
C ASP A 20 -6.96 3.32 1.90
N LEU A 21 -6.03 2.39 1.75
CA LEU A 21 -5.93 1.59 0.54
C LEU A 21 -7.19 0.72 0.42
N ASN A 22 -7.71 0.59 -0.79
CA ASN A 22 -8.73 -0.41 -1.06
C ASN A 22 -8.16 -1.80 -0.72
N ARG A 23 -8.86 -2.54 0.15
CA ARG A 23 -8.41 -3.87 0.59
C ARG A 23 -8.03 -4.75 -0.60
N ILE A 24 -6.84 -5.32 -0.53
CA ILE A 24 -6.36 -6.32 -1.47
C ILE A 24 -6.52 -7.68 -0.81
N GLN A 25 -7.10 -8.63 -1.52
CA GLN A 25 -7.10 -10.02 -1.08
C GLN A 25 -6.18 -10.83 -1.99
N VAL A 26 -5.11 -11.38 -1.41
CA VAL A 26 -4.25 -12.35 -2.09
C VAL A 26 -4.78 -13.73 -1.80
N VAL A 27 -5.10 -14.50 -2.84
CA VAL A 27 -5.53 -15.89 -2.72
C VAL A 27 -4.43 -16.76 -3.31
N ASP A 28 -3.70 -17.48 -2.46
CA ASP A 28 -2.67 -18.43 -2.89
C ASP A 28 -3.24 -19.85 -2.88
N GLN A 29 -3.38 -20.44 -4.06
CA GLN A 29 -3.82 -21.83 -4.26
C GLN A 29 -2.77 -22.66 -5.01
N ARG A 30 -1.50 -22.22 -4.98
CA ARG A 30 -0.44 -22.94 -5.68
C ARG A 30 -0.08 -24.24 -4.97
N TYR A 31 -0.49 -24.39 -3.70
CA TYR A 31 -0.23 -25.55 -2.84
C TYR A 31 1.26 -25.96 -2.77
N GLY A 32 2.17 -25.02 -3.09
CA GLY A 32 3.61 -25.21 -3.11
C GLY A 32 4.28 -24.76 -1.81
N ALA A 33 5.62 -24.75 -1.84
CA ALA A 33 6.45 -24.29 -0.73
C ALA A 33 7.02 -22.87 -0.95
N SER A 34 6.64 -22.20 -2.04
CA SER A 34 7.07 -20.83 -2.32
C SER A 34 6.21 -19.83 -1.56
N GLY A 35 6.86 -18.83 -0.97
CA GLY A 35 6.20 -17.64 -0.46
C GLY A 35 5.69 -16.73 -1.57
N TRP A 36 5.26 -15.54 -1.17
CA TRP A 36 4.97 -14.44 -2.08
C TRP A 36 5.26 -13.10 -1.40
N SER A 37 5.44 -12.08 -2.20
CA SER A 37 5.56 -10.69 -1.74
C SER A 37 4.66 -9.78 -2.54
N LEU A 38 4.02 -8.84 -1.84
CA LEU A 38 3.26 -7.76 -2.41
C LEU A 38 4.01 -6.46 -2.13
N THR A 39 4.37 -5.76 -3.19
CA THR A 39 5.08 -4.48 -3.11
C THR A 39 4.33 -3.42 -3.91
N ALA A 40 4.60 -2.15 -3.63
CA ALA A 40 4.04 -1.05 -4.39
C ALA A 40 5.09 -0.01 -4.78
N THR A 41 4.86 0.61 -5.93
CA THR A 41 5.57 1.81 -6.38
C THR A 41 4.56 2.87 -6.76
N MET A 42 5.01 4.12 -6.85
CA MET A 42 4.14 5.23 -7.21
C MET A 42 4.85 6.16 -8.20
N SER A 43 4.09 6.78 -9.11
CA SER A 43 4.54 7.94 -9.88
C SER A 43 4.46 9.20 -9.03
N ASN A 44 5.15 10.28 -9.45
CA ASN A 44 4.86 11.60 -8.89
C ASN A 44 3.39 11.98 -9.17
N PHE A 45 2.85 12.86 -8.34
CA PHE A 45 1.60 13.54 -8.62
C PHE A 45 1.81 14.58 -9.73
N VAL A 46 0.91 14.57 -10.70
CA VAL A 46 0.90 15.49 -11.83
C VAL A 46 -0.42 16.27 -11.80
N GLY A 47 -0.31 17.59 -11.77
CA GLY A 47 -1.39 18.53 -12.09
C GLY A 47 -1.21 19.14 -13.48
N ALA A 48 -2.10 20.05 -13.86
CA ALA A 48 -2.07 20.69 -15.18
C ALA A 48 -0.81 21.54 -15.41
N SER A 49 -0.25 22.13 -14.36
CA SER A 49 0.92 23.04 -14.49
C SER A 49 1.98 22.86 -13.42
N VAL A 50 1.83 21.86 -12.55
CA VAL A 50 2.67 21.68 -11.36
C VAL A 50 2.71 20.19 -10.99
N SER A 51 3.80 19.76 -10.37
CA SER A 51 3.96 18.39 -9.84
C SER A 51 4.16 18.40 -8.34
N MET A 52 3.87 17.27 -7.70
CA MET A 52 4.21 17.02 -6.29
C MET A 52 4.90 15.66 -6.18
N ASN A 53 5.96 15.60 -5.39
CA ASN A 53 6.79 14.40 -5.26
C ASN A 53 6.02 13.27 -4.59
N LYS A 54 6.10 12.05 -5.10
CA LYS A 54 5.49 10.85 -4.49
C LYS A 54 5.96 10.57 -3.06
N SER A 55 7.15 11.04 -2.68
CA SER A 55 7.69 10.83 -1.33
C SER A 55 6.86 11.50 -0.24
N THR A 56 5.94 12.41 -0.60
CA THR A 56 4.96 13.01 0.31
C THR A 56 3.88 12.04 0.77
N VAL A 57 3.79 10.85 0.15
CA VAL A 57 2.87 9.79 0.56
C VAL A 57 3.62 8.75 1.39
N SER A 58 3.06 8.43 2.54
CA SER A 58 3.49 7.31 3.36
C SER A 58 2.39 6.26 3.53
N LEU A 59 2.80 5.00 3.67
CA LEU A 59 1.93 3.84 3.89
C LEU A 59 2.29 3.15 5.19
N SER A 60 1.27 2.71 5.94
CA SER A 60 1.42 1.76 7.04
C SER A 60 0.56 0.53 6.76
N PRO A 61 1.14 -0.50 6.11
CA PRO A 61 0.43 -1.72 5.76
C PRO A 61 0.12 -2.59 6.99
N SER A 62 -0.92 -3.40 6.85
CA SER A 62 -1.20 -4.54 7.70
C SER A 62 -1.60 -5.72 6.83
N CYS A 63 -1.34 -6.93 7.30
CA CYS A 63 -1.88 -8.10 6.64
C CYS A 63 -2.30 -9.19 7.61
N ALA A 64 -3.39 -9.85 7.24
CA ALA A 64 -4.08 -10.82 8.07
C ALA A 64 -4.53 -12.02 7.24
N ALA A 65 -4.38 -13.20 7.82
CA ALA A 65 -4.94 -14.43 7.29
C ALA A 65 -6.48 -14.39 7.36
N VAL A 66 -7.12 -14.89 6.32
CA VAL A 66 -8.57 -15.04 6.25
C VAL A 66 -8.93 -16.47 6.64
N GLY A 67 -9.65 -16.62 7.75
CA GLY A 67 -10.07 -17.92 8.28
C GLY A 67 -8.91 -18.75 8.86
N ALA A 68 -9.28 -19.84 9.55
CA ALA A 68 -8.33 -20.70 10.26
C ALA A 68 -7.46 -21.58 9.34
N ASN A 69 -7.86 -21.74 8.07
CA ASN A 69 -7.19 -22.65 7.14
C ASN A 69 -6.05 -21.99 6.35
N SER A 70 -5.88 -20.67 6.45
CA SER A 70 -4.79 -19.96 5.78
C SER A 70 -3.47 -20.19 6.51
N ALA A 71 -2.43 -20.55 5.78
CA ALA A 71 -1.13 -20.85 6.36
C ALA A 71 -0.51 -19.62 7.08
N PRO A 72 0.22 -19.81 8.21
CA PRO A 72 0.84 -18.73 8.97
C PRO A 72 2.07 -18.15 8.28
N GLY A 73 2.73 -17.15 8.87
CA GLY A 73 3.98 -16.59 8.32
C GLY A 73 3.78 -15.40 7.40
N LEU A 74 2.71 -14.62 7.64
CA LEU A 74 2.57 -13.28 7.09
C LEU A 74 3.48 -12.29 7.82
N THR A 75 4.08 -11.38 7.06
CA THR A 75 4.81 -10.23 7.58
C THR A 75 4.32 -8.98 6.84
N ALA A 76 3.77 -8.02 7.58
CA ALA A 76 3.40 -6.72 7.01
C ALA A 76 4.66 -5.91 6.67
N GLY A 77 4.53 -5.00 5.70
CA GLY A 77 5.55 -3.97 5.47
C GLY A 77 5.77 -3.08 6.70
N GLY A 78 6.86 -2.32 6.68
CA GLY A 78 7.15 -1.34 7.74
C GLY A 78 6.08 -0.26 7.88
N SER A 79 6.02 0.37 9.06
CA SER A 79 5.14 1.53 9.28
C SER A 79 5.70 2.79 8.61
N SER A 80 4.79 3.66 8.17
CA SER A 80 5.10 4.97 7.56
C SER A 80 6.16 4.92 6.43
N GLN A 81 6.13 3.89 5.59
CA GLN A 81 7.01 3.76 4.43
C GLN A 81 6.69 4.83 3.39
N SER A 82 7.69 5.63 3.01
CA SER A 82 7.57 6.63 1.96
C SER A 82 7.81 6.02 0.57
N PHE A 83 7.07 6.50 -0.44
CA PHE A 83 7.29 6.14 -1.86
C PHE A 83 8.55 6.75 -2.50
N ALA A 84 9.49 7.27 -1.71
CA ALA A 84 10.84 7.57 -2.17
C ALA A 84 11.54 6.33 -2.80
N SER A 85 11.10 5.12 -2.43
CA SER A 85 11.51 3.85 -3.03
C SER A 85 10.31 2.90 -3.12
N THR A 86 10.53 1.66 -3.60
CA THR A 86 9.51 0.60 -3.53
C THR A 86 9.15 0.33 -2.08
N VAL A 87 7.85 0.25 -1.78
CA VAL A 87 7.35 -0.06 -0.44
C VAL A 87 6.90 -1.52 -0.38
N ALA A 88 7.15 -2.19 0.74
CA ALA A 88 6.60 -3.52 1.00
C ALA A 88 5.19 -3.37 1.57
N LEU A 89 4.22 -4.16 1.09
CA LEU A 89 2.86 -4.19 1.64
C LEU A 89 2.67 -5.38 2.56
N CYS A 90 2.92 -6.59 2.05
CA CYS A 90 2.89 -7.80 2.83
C CYS A 90 3.75 -8.87 2.15
N ALA A 91 4.29 -9.78 2.93
CA ALA A 91 4.91 -10.99 2.45
C ALA A 91 4.33 -12.21 3.18
N LYS A 92 4.28 -13.33 2.47
CA LYS A 92 4.03 -14.65 3.03
C LYS A 92 5.29 -15.48 2.83
N ASP A 93 5.81 -16.04 3.90
CA ASP A 93 6.96 -16.92 3.86
C ASP A 93 6.57 -18.36 3.43
N THR A 94 7.49 -19.30 3.62
CA THR A 94 7.31 -20.72 3.27
C THR A 94 6.66 -21.55 4.38
N GLN A 95 6.21 -20.96 5.50
CA GLN A 95 5.56 -21.70 6.58
C GLN A 95 4.25 -22.34 6.10
N THR A 96 4.04 -23.59 6.48
CA THR A 96 2.85 -24.37 6.13
C THR A 96 1.85 -24.37 7.28
N GLY A 97 0.56 -24.26 6.97
CA GLY A 97 -0.51 -24.37 7.96
C GLY A 97 -0.83 -25.81 8.36
N THR A 98 -1.80 -25.96 9.26
CA THR A 98 -2.32 -27.28 9.71
C THR A 98 -2.92 -28.10 8.55
N SER A 99 -3.44 -27.42 7.54
CA SER A 99 -4.00 -28.00 6.32
C SER A 99 -2.95 -28.20 5.20
N GLY A 100 -1.67 -28.00 5.50
CA GLY A 100 -0.55 -28.10 4.55
C GLY A 100 -0.33 -26.84 3.72
N ASN A 101 0.89 -26.73 3.14
CA ASN A 101 1.40 -25.71 2.19
C ASN A 101 1.17 -24.22 2.55
N THR A 102 1.65 -23.30 1.71
CA THR A 102 1.54 -21.83 1.87
C THR A 102 0.17 -21.27 1.47
N SER A 103 -0.82 -22.12 1.15
CA SER A 103 -2.12 -21.69 0.63
C SER A 103 -2.96 -20.94 1.65
N GLY A 104 -3.86 -20.12 1.14
CA GLY A 104 -4.78 -19.35 1.95
C GLY A 104 -5.32 -18.12 1.23
N ALA A 105 -6.16 -17.39 1.94
CA ALA A 105 -6.58 -16.06 1.55
C ALA A 105 -6.04 -15.06 2.59
N TYR A 106 -5.55 -13.93 2.11
CA TYR A 106 -4.83 -12.97 2.93
C TYR A 106 -5.30 -11.56 2.59
N ASN A 107 -5.86 -10.87 3.58
CA ASN A 107 -6.22 -9.46 3.43
C ASN A 107 -4.98 -8.62 3.66
N VAL A 108 -4.73 -7.69 2.75
CA VAL A 108 -3.71 -6.66 2.85
C VAL A 108 -4.44 -5.32 2.83
N ASP A 109 -4.30 -4.60 3.94
CA ASP A 109 -4.85 -3.28 4.16
C ASP A 109 -3.68 -2.30 4.38
N ALA A 110 -3.91 -1.00 4.21
CA ALA A 110 -2.91 0.00 4.55
C ALA A 110 -3.56 1.36 4.81
N SER A 111 -3.13 2.03 5.89
CA SER A 111 -3.41 3.47 6.02
C SER A 111 -2.44 4.25 5.16
N VAL A 112 -2.95 5.28 4.50
CA VAL A 112 -2.22 6.12 3.55
C VAL A 112 -2.27 7.55 4.04
N VAL A 113 -1.11 8.20 4.16
CA VAL A 113 -1.04 9.62 4.52
C VAL A 113 -0.37 10.38 3.40
N LEU A 114 -1.09 11.32 2.80
CA LEU A 114 -0.54 12.32 1.89
C LEU A 114 -0.24 13.60 2.67
N THR A 115 1.02 14.03 2.69
CA THR A 115 1.41 15.32 3.29
C THR A 115 1.58 16.37 2.20
N ILE A 116 0.62 17.28 2.07
CA ILE A 116 0.70 18.38 1.12
C ILE A 116 1.79 19.36 1.59
N PRO A 117 2.82 19.66 0.78
CA PRO A 117 3.85 20.64 1.13
C PRO A 117 3.29 22.04 1.33
N ALA A 118 3.97 22.85 2.14
CA ALA A 118 3.64 24.28 2.25
C ALA A 118 3.74 24.96 0.87
N PHE A 119 2.77 25.82 0.57
CA PHE A 119 2.68 26.59 -0.68
C PHE A 119 2.55 25.73 -1.95
N GLN A 120 2.16 24.46 -1.82
CA GLN A 120 1.78 23.65 -2.97
C GLN A 120 0.63 24.32 -3.72
N ARG A 121 0.83 24.65 -4.99
CA ARG A 121 -0.18 25.36 -5.80
C ARG A 121 -1.48 24.57 -5.84
N ALA A 122 -2.62 25.27 -5.80
CA ALA A 122 -3.91 24.66 -6.02
C ALA A 122 -3.98 24.11 -7.46
N ASP A 123 -4.29 22.82 -7.59
CA ASP A 123 -4.49 22.10 -8.85
C ASP A 123 -5.21 20.77 -8.54
N VAL A 124 -5.64 20.05 -9.58
CA VAL A 124 -6.09 18.66 -9.46
C VAL A 124 -4.90 17.76 -9.72
N TYR A 125 -4.49 16.98 -8.72
CA TYR A 125 -3.33 16.11 -8.79
C TYR A 125 -3.74 14.66 -8.96
N SER A 126 -3.04 13.94 -9.85
CA SER A 126 -3.21 12.50 -10.02
C SER A 126 -1.86 11.77 -10.02
N ALA A 127 -1.84 10.55 -9.51
CA ALA A 127 -0.68 9.67 -9.51
C ALA A 127 -1.14 8.22 -9.68
N ILE A 128 -0.24 7.38 -10.20
CA ILE A 128 -0.48 5.94 -10.36
C ILE A 128 0.33 5.21 -9.29
N MET A 129 -0.37 4.39 -8.50
CA MET A 129 0.25 3.37 -7.65
C MET A 129 0.21 2.03 -8.38
N THR A 130 1.37 1.43 -8.59
CA THR A 130 1.50 0.10 -9.20
C THR A 130 1.81 -0.90 -8.11
N ILE A 131 1.02 -1.96 -8.04
CA ILE A 131 1.16 -3.04 -7.08
C ILE A 131 1.66 -4.29 -7.81
N THR A 132 2.69 -4.91 -7.27
CA THR A 132 3.34 -6.09 -7.84
C THR A 132 3.26 -7.25 -6.87
N LEU A 133 2.72 -8.37 -7.33
CA LEU A 133 2.77 -9.66 -6.65
C LEU A 133 3.89 -10.51 -7.30
N SER A 134 4.80 -11.02 -6.48
CA SER A 134 5.92 -11.86 -6.89
C SER A 134 5.99 -13.13 -6.04
#